data_AF-A0A1F8FB46-F1
#
_entry.id   AF-A0A1F8FB46-F1
#
_cell.length_a   1.000
_cell.length_b   1.000
_cell.length_c   1.000
_cell.angle_alpha   90.00
_cell.angle_beta   90.00
_cell.angle_gamma   90.00
#
_symmetry.space_group_name_H-M   'P 1'
#
loop_
_entity.id
_entity.type
_entity.pdbx_description
1 polymer ?
#
loop_
_entity_poly.entity_id
_entity_poly.type
_entity_poly.pdbx_seq_one_letter_code
_entity_poly.pdbx_strand_id
1 'polypeptide(L)'
;MDTIHIHKLILDGVHGLTEKERNLPQRFRVDVSMTGFSKAHHRDSISEAVDYRIARGIATEVVQNQSYLLLETIAHKIADEILRNTIAASVVVAVQKLGIWGNGIPGVSVTKEKVPAHIDLLNFDLEDIVNQLSSEGGVSFPIIPENRRIKLLEEAYSYHYNIQPEVVGKARVREQLSSVKEFLENSLFYKFRDDFTELLIRKLSTFPVKGLFSHPINFNELSLQKYDKGSIGITPHKDGKSLVNLICLFMITGKAEFALCADRSGANPRFLDTAPGNVILMRSPGFFSSNFQPFHFVRNITEERIVFGLRQK
;
A
#
# COMPACT_ATOMS: atom_id res chain seq x y z
N MET A 1 -11.14 -13.78 -16.21
CA MET A 1 -9.67 -13.68 -16.30
C MET A 1 -9.22 -14.92 -17.02
N ASP A 2 -8.27 -14.77 -17.93
CA ASP A 2 -7.73 -15.89 -18.70
C ASP A 2 -6.29 -16.12 -18.25
N THR A 3 -5.87 -17.37 -18.28
CA THR A 3 -4.48 -17.75 -17.96
C THR A 3 -3.81 -18.31 -19.21
N ILE A 4 -2.67 -17.72 -19.55
CA ILE A 4 -1.87 -18.09 -20.70
C ILE A 4 -0.62 -18.81 -20.18
N HIS A 5 -0.31 -19.97 -20.76
CA HIS A 5 0.74 -20.85 -20.27
C HIS A 5 1.80 -21.14 -21.34
N ILE A 6 3.06 -21.16 -20.91
CA ILE A 6 4.18 -21.75 -21.62
C ILE A 6 4.68 -22.91 -20.76
N HIS A 7 4.58 -24.13 -21.29
CA HIS A 7 5.08 -25.32 -20.61
C HIS A 7 6.37 -25.82 -21.25
N LYS A 8 7.30 -26.28 -20.42
CA LYS A 8 8.53 -26.98 -20.84
C LYS A 8 9.39 -26.17 -21.83
N LEU A 9 9.55 -24.85 -21.63
CA LEU A 9 10.50 -24.07 -22.43
C LEU A 9 11.93 -24.46 -22.04
N ILE A 10 12.65 -25.14 -22.93
CA ILE A 10 14.03 -25.58 -22.68
C ILE A 10 15.00 -24.55 -23.22
N LEU A 11 15.91 -24.09 -22.36
CA LEU A 11 16.91 -23.07 -22.66
C LEU A 11 18.27 -23.50 -22.11
N ASP A 12 19.34 -23.25 -22.85
CA ASP A 12 20.71 -23.43 -22.38
C ASP A 12 21.23 -22.14 -21.76
N GLY A 13 21.88 -22.23 -20.60
CA GLY A 13 22.42 -21.06 -19.90
C GLY A 13 23.61 -21.42 -19.02
N VAL A 14 24.37 -20.42 -18.59
CA VAL A 14 25.55 -20.59 -17.73
C VAL A 14 25.27 -19.97 -16.37
N HIS A 15 24.71 -20.78 -15.47
CA HIS A 15 24.31 -20.36 -14.13
C HIS A 15 24.70 -21.38 -13.06
N GLY A 16 25.13 -20.89 -11.92
CA GLY A 16 25.38 -21.68 -10.72
C GLY A 16 26.50 -21.14 -9.85
N LEU A 17 26.67 -21.77 -8.70
CA LEU A 17 27.59 -21.32 -7.65
C LEU A 17 29.02 -21.82 -7.88
N THR A 18 29.17 -23.03 -8.44
CA THR A 18 30.49 -23.65 -8.60
C THR A 18 31.21 -23.09 -9.83
N GLU A 19 32.54 -23.18 -9.83
CA GLU A 19 33.33 -22.78 -10.99
C GLU A 19 32.97 -23.58 -12.25
N LYS A 20 32.65 -24.88 -12.10
CA LYS A 20 32.18 -25.72 -13.20
C LYS A 20 30.88 -25.17 -13.80
N GLU A 21 29.92 -24.81 -12.95
CA GLU A 21 28.62 -24.28 -13.41
C GLU A 21 28.71 -22.90 -14.06
N ARG A 22 29.72 -22.11 -13.68
CA ARG A 22 29.97 -20.78 -14.27
C ARG A 22 30.68 -20.83 -15.63
N ASN A 23 31.14 -22.01 -16.06
CA ASN A 23 31.88 -22.17 -17.31
C ASN A 23 31.19 -23.13 -18.30
N LEU A 24 30.33 -24.04 -17.82
CA LEU A 24 29.65 -25.03 -18.66
C LEU A 24 28.15 -24.74 -18.80
N PRO A 25 27.65 -24.64 -20.05
CA PRO A 25 26.22 -24.53 -20.32
C PRO A 25 25.44 -25.71 -19.76
N GLN A 26 24.29 -25.40 -19.18
CA GLN A 26 23.35 -26.37 -18.60
C GLN A 26 21.95 -26.09 -19.14
N ARG A 27 21.12 -27.15 -19.20
CA ARG A 27 19.74 -27.04 -19.65
C ARG A 27 18.83 -26.61 -18.50
N PHE A 28 18.05 -25.57 -18.72
CA PHE A 28 17.02 -25.09 -17.84
C PHE A 28 15.67 -25.31 -18.48
N ARG A 29 14.70 -25.75 -17.67
CA ARG A 29 13.29 -25.78 -18.05
C ARG A 29 12.60 -24.62 -17.37
N VAL A 30 11.92 -23.80 -18.16
CA VAL A 30 11.10 -22.69 -17.68
C VAL A 30 9.63 -22.98 -17.99
N ASP A 31 8.78 -22.91 -16.98
CA ASP A 31 7.32 -22.87 -17.15
C ASP A 31 6.82 -21.49 -16.71
N VAL A 32 5.95 -20.87 -17.50
CA VAL A 32 5.38 -19.55 -17.24
C VAL A 32 3.87 -19.64 -17.32
N SER A 33 3.18 -19.11 -16.31
CA SER A 33 1.73 -18.93 -16.32
C SER A 33 1.40 -17.47 -16.05
N MET A 34 0.74 -16.79 -16.97
CA MET A 34 0.36 -15.38 -16.84
C MET A 34 -1.15 -15.25 -16.78
N THR A 35 -1.67 -14.58 -15.76
CA THR A 35 -3.12 -14.33 -15.62
C THR A 35 -3.40 -12.87 -15.96
N GLY A 36 -4.44 -12.59 -16.75
CA GLY A 36 -4.81 -11.22 -17.09
C GLY A 36 -6.27 -11.04 -17.48
N PHE A 37 -6.68 -9.78 -17.61
CA PHE A 37 -7.97 -9.39 -18.18
C PHE A 37 -7.77 -9.02 -19.65
N SER A 38 -7.87 -10.01 -20.53
CA SER A 38 -7.78 -9.79 -21.97
C SER A 38 -9.18 -9.61 -22.58
N LYS A 39 -9.34 -8.61 -23.44
CA LYS A 39 -10.53 -8.44 -24.30
C LYS A 39 -10.26 -8.89 -25.74
N ALA A 40 -9.08 -9.47 -25.99
CA ALA A 40 -8.62 -9.86 -27.33
C ALA A 40 -9.63 -10.74 -28.07
N HIS A 41 -10.34 -11.63 -27.36
CA HIS A 41 -11.33 -12.53 -27.96
C HIS A 41 -12.52 -11.81 -28.62
N HIS A 42 -12.84 -10.57 -28.22
CA HIS A 42 -13.94 -9.82 -28.83
C HIS A 42 -13.59 -9.26 -30.21
N ARG A 43 -12.30 -9.00 -30.47
CA ARG A 43 -11.82 -8.27 -31.66
C ARG A 43 -10.69 -9.00 -32.40
N ASP A 44 -10.36 -10.21 -31.96
CA ASP A 44 -9.20 -10.99 -32.40
C ASP A 44 -7.91 -10.15 -32.46
N SER A 45 -7.65 -9.37 -31.39
CA SER A 45 -6.57 -8.39 -31.36
C SER A 45 -5.42 -8.79 -30.43
N ILE A 46 -4.24 -8.95 -31.01
CA ILE A 46 -3.01 -9.25 -30.27
C ILE A 46 -2.60 -8.11 -29.32
N SER A 47 -2.94 -6.86 -29.62
CA SER A 47 -2.57 -5.71 -28.78
C SER A 47 -3.33 -5.68 -27.44
N GLU A 48 -4.41 -6.44 -27.33
CA GLU A 48 -5.23 -6.58 -26.12
C GLU A 48 -5.05 -7.96 -25.46
N ALA A 49 -4.09 -8.76 -25.94
CA ALA A 49 -3.79 -10.11 -25.46
C ALA A 49 -2.62 -10.12 -24.48
N VAL A 50 -2.61 -11.10 -23.57
CA VAL A 50 -1.42 -11.43 -22.78
C VAL A 50 -0.46 -12.22 -23.69
N ASP A 51 0.47 -11.51 -24.33
CA ASP A 51 1.32 -12.09 -25.37
C ASP A 51 2.45 -12.98 -24.81
N TYR A 52 2.29 -14.30 -24.95
CA TYR A 52 3.28 -15.30 -24.53
C TYR A 52 4.61 -15.20 -25.30
N ARG A 53 4.65 -14.57 -26.48
CA ARG A 53 5.88 -14.41 -27.25
C ARG A 53 6.84 -13.47 -26.54
N ILE A 54 6.31 -12.42 -25.89
CA ILE A 54 7.09 -11.50 -25.06
C ILE A 54 7.69 -12.26 -23.87
N ALA A 55 6.88 -13.07 -23.17
CA ALA A 55 7.35 -13.88 -22.04
C ALA A 55 8.44 -14.89 -22.44
N ARG A 56 8.29 -15.56 -23.59
CA ARG A 56 9.34 -16.43 -24.15
C ARG A 56 10.62 -15.66 -24.41
N GLY A 57 10.53 -14.49 -25.05
CA GLY A 57 11.69 -13.66 -25.38
C GLY A 57 12.46 -13.26 -24.12
N ILE A 58 11.73 -12.80 -23.09
CA ILE A 58 12.30 -12.43 -21.79
C ILE A 58 12.98 -13.62 -21.12
N ALA A 59 12.32 -14.78 -21.05
CA ALA A 59 12.91 -15.98 -20.46
C ALA A 59 14.19 -16.40 -21.19
N THR A 60 14.18 -16.30 -22.52
CA THR A 60 15.35 -16.60 -23.36
C THR A 60 16.51 -15.65 -23.06
N GLU A 61 16.24 -14.33 -23.04
CA GLU A 61 17.23 -13.29 -22.76
C GLU A 61 17.88 -13.48 -21.38
N VAL A 62 17.07 -13.68 -20.34
CA VAL A 62 17.54 -13.82 -18.96
C VAL A 62 18.38 -15.09 -18.75
N VAL A 63 18.05 -16.18 -19.45
CA VAL A 63 18.78 -17.46 -19.30
C VAL A 63 20.02 -17.53 -20.19
N GLN A 64 19.96 -17.02 -21.43
CA GLN A 64 21.05 -17.19 -22.39
C GLN A 64 22.13 -16.11 -22.30
N ASN A 65 21.74 -14.86 -22.03
CA ASN A 65 22.63 -13.70 -22.18
C ASN A 65 23.15 -13.16 -20.84
N GLN A 66 22.76 -13.76 -19.73
CA GLN A 66 23.15 -13.34 -18.39
C GLN A 66 23.64 -14.53 -17.58
N SER A 67 24.43 -14.29 -16.54
CA SER A 67 24.89 -15.32 -15.61
C SER A 67 24.46 -14.99 -14.19
N TYR A 68 24.00 -16.01 -13.48
CA TYR A 68 23.41 -15.88 -12.15
C TYR A 68 23.86 -17.04 -11.28
N LEU A 69 23.93 -16.81 -9.97
CA LEU A 69 24.32 -17.84 -9.01
C LEU A 69 23.15 -18.76 -8.62
N LEU A 70 21.92 -18.20 -8.59
CA LEU A 70 20.75 -18.82 -7.99
C LEU A 70 19.58 -18.94 -8.99
N LEU A 71 18.79 -20.01 -8.85
CA LEU A 71 17.57 -20.21 -9.66
C LEU A 71 16.49 -19.20 -9.29
N GLU A 72 16.44 -18.82 -8.02
CA GLU A 72 15.58 -17.79 -7.45
C GLU A 72 15.75 -16.48 -8.21
N THR A 73 17.00 -16.05 -8.43
CA THR A 73 17.31 -14.81 -9.15
C THR A 73 16.79 -14.85 -10.58
N ILE A 74 16.98 -15.98 -11.27
CA ILE A 74 16.49 -16.18 -12.64
C ILE A 74 14.96 -16.08 -12.67
N ALA A 75 14.28 -16.84 -11.80
CA ALA A 75 12.82 -16.88 -11.75
C ALA A 75 12.21 -15.50 -11.42
N HIS A 76 12.78 -14.78 -10.44
CA HIS A 76 12.35 -13.43 -10.09
C HIS A 76 12.57 -12.44 -11.23
N LYS A 77 13.73 -12.48 -11.90
CA LYS A 77 14.05 -11.59 -13.02
C LYS A 77 13.09 -11.79 -14.19
N ILE A 78 12.82 -13.04 -14.55
CA ILE A 78 11.84 -13.37 -15.59
C ILE A 78 10.45 -12.84 -15.20
N ALA A 79 10.00 -13.13 -13.96
CA ALA A 79 8.70 -12.66 -13.48
C ALA A 79 8.57 -11.13 -13.53
N ASP A 80 9.60 -10.41 -13.06
CA ASP A 80 9.61 -8.95 -13.05
C ASP A 80 9.57 -8.34 -14.46
N GLU A 81 10.39 -8.85 -15.37
CA GLU A 81 10.39 -8.36 -16.75
C GLU A 81 9.09 -8.68 -17.47
N ILE A 82 8.48 -9.85 -17.23
CA ILE A 82 7.17 -10.20 -17.80
C ILE A 82 6.10 -9.21 -17.36
N LEU A 83 6.01 -8.91 -16.05
CA LEU A 83 4.99 -7.97 -15.55
C LEU A 83 5.22 -6.55 -16.06
N ARG A 84 6.48 -6.15 -16.30
CA ARG A 84 6.83 -4.86 -16.92
C ARG A 84 6.39 -4.76 -18.38
N ASN A 85 6.58 -5.81 -19.16
CA ASN A 85 6.45 -5.77 -20.63
C ASN A 85 5.15 -6.39 -21.16
N THR A 86 4.26 -6.86 -20.28
CA THR A 86 2.97 -7.44 -20.67
C THR A 86 1.80 -6.83 -19.89
N ILE A 87 0.57 -7.05 -20.37
CA ILE A 87 -0.66 -6.67 -19.66
C ILE A 87 -1.07 -7.67 -18.55
N ALA A 88 -0.25 -8.68 -18.26
CA ALA A 88 -0.55 -9.68 -17.24
C ALA A 88 -0.73 -9.03 -15.85
N ALA A 89 -1.76 -9.44 -15.12
CA ALA A 89 -2.03 -9.03 -13.74
C ALA A 89 -1.28 -9.89 -12.72
N SER A 90 -0.91 -11.11 -13.07
CA SER A 90 0.00 -11.94 -12.26
C SER A 90 0.78 -12.91 -13.14
N VAL A 91 1.90 -13.40 -12.63
CA VAL A 91 2.74 -14.40 -13.27
C VAL A 91 3.25 -15.40 -12.25
N VAL A 92 3.23 -16.68 -12.62
CA VAL A 92 3.95 -17.77 -11.96
C VAL A 92 5.08 -18.19 -12.88
N VAL A 93 6.31 -18.17 -12.40
CA VAL A 93 7.50 -18.63 -13.13
C VAL A 93 8.15 -19.76 -12.36
N ALA A 94 8.25 -20.94 -12.98
CA ALA A 94 9.01 -22.05 -12.46
C ALA A 94 10.27 -22.25 -13.30
N VAL A 95 11.42 -22.35 -12.64
CA VAL A 95 12.72 -22.60 -13.26
C VAL A 95 13.31 -23.86 -12.66
N GLN A 96 13.64 -24.82 -13.52
CA GLN A 96 14.21 -26.11 -13.15
C GLN A 96 15.54 -26.31 -13.86
N LYS A 97 16.51 -26.92 -13.17
CA LYS A 97 17.84 -27.19 -13.71
C LYS A 97 17.96 -28.67 -14.07
N LEU A 98 18.02 -28.96 -15.36
CA LEU A 98 17.91 -30.33 -15.89
C LEU A 98 19.26 -31.05 -15.89
N GLY A 99 19.22 -32.37 -15.71
CA GLY A 99 20.38 -33.23 -15.93
C GLY A 99 21.50 -33.08 -14.89
N ILE A 100 21.23 -32.44 -13.76
CA ILE A 100 22.19 -32.34 -12.65
C ILE A 100 22.26 -33.64 -11.85
N TRP A 101 21.11 -34.25 -11.59
CA TRP A 101 20.99 -35.51 -10.87
C TRP A 101 20.28 -36.57 -11.73
N GLY A 102 20.61 -37.84 -11.50
CA GLY A 102 19.95 -38.97 -12.18
C GLY A 102 18.60 -39.36 -11.59
N ASN A 103 18.26 -38.84 -10.40
CA ASN A 103 17.09 -39.22 -9.61
C ASN A 103 16.22 -38.02 -9.18
N GLY A 104 16.44 -36.83 -9.76
CA GLY A 104 15.70 -35.63 -9.40
C GLY A 104 16.05 -34.44 -10.27
N ILE A 105 15.15 -33.45 -10.28
CA ILE A 105 15.34 -32.19 -11.00
C ILE A 105 15.11 -31.06 -10.00
N PRO A 106 16.16 -30.33 -9.57
CA PRO A 106 15.99 -29.18 -8.69
C PRO A 106 15.33 -28.02 -9.44
N GLY A 107 14.54 -27.22 -8.72
CA GLY A 107 13.89 -26.04 -9.29
C GLY A 107 13.22 -25.16 -8.24
N VAL A 108 12.83 -23.97 -8.67
CA VAL A 108 12.09 -22.98 -7.88
C VAL A 108 10.82 -22.58 -8.63
N SER A 109 9.79 -22.18 -7.89
CA SER A 109 8.61 -21.50 -8.44
C SER A 109 8.39 -20.20 -7.68
N VAL A 110 8.16 -19.11 -8.42
CA VAL A 110 7.87 -17.79 -7.86
C VAL A 110 6.55 -17.30 -8.41
N THR A 111 5.75 -16.69 -7.55
CA THR A 111 4.51 -16.01 -7.93
C THR A 111 4.70 -14.52 -7.72
N LYS A 112 4.37 -13.71 -8.73
CA LYS A 112 4.32 -12.26 -8.62
C LYS A 112 3.02 -11.73 -9.17
N GLU A 113 2.46 -10.74 -8.50
CA GLU A 113 1.33 -9.99 -9.00
C GLU A 113 1.81 -8.65 -9.55
N LYS A 114 1.22 -8.22 -10.66
CA LYS A 114 1.41 -6.87 -11.17
C LYS A 114 0.80 -5.94 -10.16
N VAL A 115 1.69 -5.25 -9.47
CA VAL A 115 1.32 -4.15 -8.60
C VAL A 115 0.46 -3.17 -9.42
N PRO A 116 -0.74 -2.74 -8.96
CA PRO A 116 -1.67 -2.00 -9.80
C PRO A 116 -1.01 -0.83 -10.53
N ALA A 117 -1.14 -0.81 -11.86
CA ALA A 117 -0.47 0.18 -12.73
C ALA A 117 -0.95 1.62 -12.45
N HIS A 118 -2.17 1.77 -11.94
CA HIS A 118 -2.73 3.05 -11.52
C HIS A 118 -3.31 2.91 -10.11
N ILE A 119 -2.59 3.44 -9.12
CA ILE A 119 -3.20 3.74 -7.83
C ILE A 119 -3.91 5.07 -8.03
N ASP A 120 -5.24 5.07 -8.03
CA ASP A 120 -6.06 6.27 -8.18
C ASP A 120 -6.04 7.10 -6.90
N LEU A 121 -4.86 7.61 -6.55
CA LEU A 121 -4.56 8.55 -5.48
C LEU A 121 -3.67 9.64 -6.04
N LEU A 122 -3.76 10.84 -5.48
CA LEU A 122 -2.91 11.95 -5.87
C LEU A 122 -1.46 11.66 -5.45
N ASN A 123 -0.51 12.15 -6.22
CA ASN A 123 0.91 12.02 -5.87
C ASN A 123 1.27 12.99 -4.73
N PHE A 124 2.28 12.63 -3.92
CA PHE A 124 2.78 13.46 -2.84
C PHE A 124 4.31 13.40 -2.74
N ASP A 125 4.87 14.42 -2.09
CA ASP A 125 6.29 14.51 -1.76
C ASP A 125 6.56 13.85 -0.41
N LEU A 126 7.22 12.69 -0.44
CA LEU A 126 7.53 11.95 0.78
C LEU A 126 8.61 12.64 1.62
N GLU A 127 9.55 13.37 1.00
CA GLU A 127 10.63 14.04 1.72
C GLU A 127 10.09 15.18 2.58
N ASP A 128 9.25 16.02 1.98
CA ASP A 128 8.55 17.10 2.69
C ASP A 128 7.69 16.58 3.84
N ILE A 129 6.91 15.50 3.60
CA ILE A 129 6.11 14.84 4.64
C ILE A 129 6.99 14.35 5.80
N VAL A 130 8.10 13.67 5.51
CA VAL A 130 8.99 13.14 6.55
C VAL A 130 9.62 14.28 7.34
N ASN A 131 9.99 15.39 6.69
CA ASN A 131 10.52 16.57 7.36
C ASN A 131 9.49 17.19 8.30
N GLN A 132 8.27 17.45 7.83
CA GLN A 132 7.19 18.03 8.64
C GLN A 132 6.73 17.10 9.78
N LEU A 133 6.65 15.79 9.55
CA LEU A 133 6.39 14.83 10.62
C LEU A 133 7.49 14.89 11.68
N SER A 134 8.74 15.02 11.27
CA SER A 134 9.90 15.06 12.17
C SER A 134 9.93 16.33 13.02
N SER A 135 9.74 17.50 12.42
CA SER A 135 9.81 18.81 13.07
C SER A 135 8.52 19.21 13.78
N GLU A 136 7.36 18.92 13.20
CA GLU A 136 6.07 19.50 13.59
C GLU A 136 5.04 18.45 14.05
N GLY A 137 5.38 17.16 13.96
CA GLY A 137 4.57 16.05 14.48
C GLY A 137 3.38 15.62 13.62
N GLY A 138 3.03 16.40 12.60
CA GLY A 138 1.95 16.11 11.68
C GLY A 138 2.01 16.95 10.41
N VAL A 139 1.26 16.57 9.39
CA VAL A 139 1.19 17.28 8.10
C VAL A 139 -0.16 17.01 7.44
N SER A 140 -0.63 17.94 6.61
CA SER A 140 -1.78 17.70 5.73
C SER A 140 -1.47 17.98 4.27
N PHE A 141 -2.01 17.15 3.38
CA PHE A 141 -1.88 17.30 1.94
C PHE A 141 -3.02 16.58 1.20
N PRO A 142 -3.36 16.98 -0.03
CA PRO A 142 -4.36 16.31 -0.86
C PRO A 142 -3.89 14.91 -1.26
N ILE A 143 -4.76 13.91 -1.13
CA ILE A 143 -4.44 12.52 -1.52
C ILE A 143 -5.59 11.81 -2.24
N ILE A 144 -6.85 12.19 -1.99
CA ILE A 144 -8.02 11.52 -2.56
C ILE A 144 -8.55 12.32 -3.74
N PRO A 145 -8.49 11.78 -4.97
CA PRO A 145 -9.20 12.33 -6.12
C PRO A 145 -10.71 12.45 -5.85
N GLU A 146 -11.35 13.49 -6.39
CA GLU A 146 -12.75 13.80 -6.09
C GLU A 146 -13.73 12.67 -6.45
N ASN A 147 -13.56 12.08 -7.63
CA ASN A 147 -14.34 10.91 -8.09
C ASN A 147 -14.28 9.74 -7.09
N ARG A 148 -13.12 9.50 -6.49
CA ARG A 148 -12.90 8.44 -5.52
C ARG A 148 -13.49 8.81 -4.16
N ARG A 149 -13.31 10.06 -3.74
CA ARG A 149 -13.87 10.61 -2.50
C ARG A 149 -15.40 10.51 -2.48
N ILE A 150 -16.07 10.80 -3.59
CA ILE A 150 -17.53 10.69 -3.71
C ILE A 150 -18.01 9.25 -3.47
N LYS A 151 -17.36 8.26 -4.07
CA LYS A 151 -17.70 6.83 -3.84
C LYS A 151 -17.49 6.39 -2.40
N LEU A 152 -16.40 6.85 -1.77
CA LEU A 152 -16.15 6.59 -0.34
C LEU A 152 -17.22 7.26 0.53
N LEU A 153 -17.67 8.46 0.17
CA LEU A 153 -18.73 9.18 0.89
C LEU A 153 -20.07 8.45 0.78
N GLU A 154 -20.43 7.98 -0.42
CA GLU A 154 -21.63 7.16 -0.65
C GLU A 154 -21.62 5.91 0.23
N GLU A 155 -20.49 5.18 0.28
CA GLU A 155 -20.38 4.02 1.15
C GLU A 155 -20.38 4.40 2.64
N ALA A 156 -19.72 5.50 3.02
CA ALA A 156 -19.72 5.99 4.41
C ALA A 156 -21.15 6.17 4.94
N TYR A 157 -22.04 6.74 4.12
CA TYR A 157 -23.45 6.94 4.48
C TYR A 157 -24.26 5.65 4.60
N SER A 158 -23.76 4.51 4.09
CA SER A 158 -24.44 3.22 4.20
C SER A 158 -24.26 2.56 5.58
N TYR A 159 -23.28 3.02 6.38
CA TYR A 159 -22.98 2.42 7.68
C TYR A 159 -23.87 2.97 8.81
N HIS A 160 -24.10 2.12 9.82
CA HIS A 160 -24.69 2.53 11.09
C HIS A 160 -23.59 3.04 12.04
N TYR A 161 -23.66 4.34 12.39
CA TYR A 161 -22.69 4.97 13.29
C TYR A 161 -23.11 4.84 14.76
N ASN A 162 -22.23 4.28 15.59
CA ASN A 162 -22.45 4.14 17.02
C ASN A 162 -21.98 5.40 17.75
N ILE A 163 -22.87 6.04 18.51
CA ILE A 163 -22.53 7.21 19.34
C ILE A 163 -21.45 6.81 20.35
N GLN A 164 -20.38 7.61 20.45
CA GLN A 164 -19.32 7.37 21.41
C GLN A 164 -19.61 8.04 22.76
N PRO A 165 -19.07 7.52 23.88
CA PRO A 165 -19.20 8.16 25.18
C PRO A 165 -18.64 9.58 25.16
N GLU A 166 -19.36 10.56 25.74
CA GLU A 166 -18.92 11.95 25.70
C GLU A 166 -17.61 12.21 26.47
N VAL A 167 -17.30 11.36 27.46
CA VAL A 167 -16.06 11.45 28.26
C VAL A 167 -15.29 10.14 28.18
N VAL A 168 -14.07 10.20 27.65
CA VAL A 168 -13.25 9.01 27.37
C VAL A 168 -11.90 9.06 28.10
N GLY A 169 -11.49 7.90 28.61
CA GLY A 169 -10.17 7.65 29.18
C GLY A 169 -9.90 8.36 30.51
N LYS A 170 -8.75 8.04 31.10
CA LYS A 170 -8.32 8.60 32.40
C LYS A 170 -8.13 10.12 32.37
N ALA A 171 -7.79 10.67 31.19
CA ALA A 171 -7.61 12.10 30.98
C ALA A 171 -8.92 12.88 30.81
N ARG A 172 -10.08 12.19 30.86
CA ARG A 172 -11.42 12.78 30.69
C ARG A 172 -11.52 13.60 29.40
N VAL A 173 -11.11 13.02 28.28
CA VAL A 173 -11.26 13.62 26.95
C VAL A 173 -12.74 13.79 26.67
N ARG A 174 -13.17 15.03 26.41
CA ARG A 174 -14.51 15.28 25.89
C ARG A 174 -14.53 15.10 24.39
N GLU A 175 -15.49 14.34 23.90
CA GLU A 175 -15.75 14.11 22.48
C GLU A 175 -17.24 14.06 22.18
N GLN A 176 -17.65 14.53 21.00
CA GLN A 176 -19.02 14.40 20.51
C GLN A 176 -18.96 13.88 19.08
N LEU A 177 -18.91 12.56 18.95
CA LEU A 177 -18.83 11.88 17.66
C LEU A 177 -19.52 10.53 17.72
N SER A 178 -19.85 10.01 16.55
CA SER A 178 -20.26 8.62 16.35
C SER A 178 -19.24 7.91 15.46
N SER A 179 -19.11 6.59 15.58
CA SER A 179 -18.08 5.84 14.86
C SER A 179 -18.50 4.47 14.36
N VAL A 180 -17.78 4.01 13.33
CA VAL A 180 -17.86 2.68 12.73
C VAL A 180 -16.47 2.07 12.81
N LYS A 181 -16.38 0.80 13.22
CA LYS A 181 -15.13 0.02 13.24
C LYS A 181 -15.24 -1.29 12.46
N GLU A 182 -16.45 -1.69 12.11
CA GLU A 182 -16.75 -2.87 11.32
C GLU A 182 -17.21 -2.43 9.94
N PHE A 183 -16.55 -2.96 8.91
CA PHE A 183 -16.78 -2.60 7.52
C PHE A 183 -17.33 -3.79 6.75
N LEU A 184 -18.02 -3.54 5.64
CA LEU A 184 -18.49 -4.59 4.74
C LEU A 184 -17.30 -5.35 4.15
N GLU A 185 -17.46 -6.66 3.90
CA GLU A 185 -16.39 -7.53 3.39
C GLU A 185 -15.71 -6.97 2.12
N ASN A 186 -16.50 -6.40 1.21
CA ASN A 186 -16.04 -5.79 -0.03
C ASN A 186 -15.97 -4.25 0.01
N SER A 187 -15.78 -3.68 1.20
CA SER A 187 -15.74 -2.23 1.41
C SER A 187 -14.68 -1.54 0.56
N LEU A 188 -15.03 -0.41 -0.05
CA LEU A 188 -14.11 0.51 -0.70
C LEU A 188 -13.06 1.07 0.25
N PHE A 189 -13.31 1.08 1.58
CA PHE A 189 -12.33 1.50 2.58
C PHE A 189 -11.20 0.49 2.76
N TYR A 190 -11.46 -0.83 2.63
CA TYR A 190 -10.39 -1.83 2.56
C TYR A 190 -9.56 -1.63 1.30
N LYS A 191 -10.21 -1.46 0.14
CA LYS A 191 -9.50 -1.19 -1.11
C LYS A 191 -8.68 0.11 -1.05
N PHE A 192 -9.21 1.14 -0.42
CA PHE A 192 -8.50 2.41 -0.20
C PHE A 192 -7.29 2.24 0.73
N ARG A 193 -7.43 1.50 1.84
CA ARG A 193 -6.30 1.15 2.71
C ARG A 193 -5.19 0.48 1.91
N ASP A 194 -5.52 -0.52 1.12
CA ASP A 194 -4.53 -1.31 0.36
C ASP A 194 -3.80 -0.43 -0.65
N ASP A 195 -4.54 0.38 -1.40
CA ASP A 195 -4.00 1.32 -2.38
C ASP A 195 -3.09 2.39 -1.74
N PHE A 196 -3.50 2.95 -0.60
CA PHE A 196 -2.68 3.94 0.13
C PHE A 196 -1.42 3.30 0.72
N THR A 197 -1.55 2.11 1.31
CA THR A 197 -0.43 1.34 1.87
C THR A 197 0.60 1.04 0.77
N GLU A 198 0.13 0.58 -0.39
CA GLU A 198 0.98 0.27 -1.53
C GLU A 198 1.70 1.52 -2.06
N LEU A 199 0.99 2.64 -2.24
CA LEU A 199 1.60 3.90 -2.68
C LEU A 199 2.71 4.37 -1.72
N LEU A 200 2.44 4.28 -0.42
CA LEU A 200 3.40 4.64 0.62
C LEU A 200 4.63 3.71 0.59
N ILE A 201 4.44 2.40 0.48
CA ILE A 201 5.54 1.42 0.39
C ILE A 201 6.39 1.66 -0.87
N ARG A 202 5.78 1.94 -2.03
CA ARG A 202 6.52 2.28 -3.26
C ARG A 202 7.41 3.50 -3.06
N LYS A 203 6.87 4.58 -2.49
CA LYS A 203 7.63 5.80 -2.21
C LYS A 203 8.78 5.54 -1.22
N LEU A 204 8.52 4.77 -0.16
CA LEU A 204 9.53 4.40 0.83
C LEU A 204 10.65 3.52 0.24
N SER A 205 10.34 2.65 -0.73
CA SER A 205 11.32 1.76 -1.35
C SER A 205 12.44 2.53 -2.06
N THR A 206 12.09 3.68 -2.64
CA THR A 206 13.03 4.61 -3.31
C THR A 206 13.59 5.69 -2.38
N PHE A 207 13.09 5.79 -1.14
CA PHE A 207 13.51 6.83 -0.20
C PHE A 207 14.87 6.46 0.45
N PRO A 208 15.83 7.39 0.53
CA PRO A 208 17.19 7.10 0.99
C PRO A 208 17.27 6.76 2.49
N VAL A 209 16.34 7.27 3.30
CA VAL A 209 16.35 7.08 4.75
C VAL A 209 15.76 5.72 5.13
N LYS A 210 16.56 4.87 5.80
CA LYS A 210 16.11 3.60 6.38
C LYS A 210 15.74 3.75 7.85
N GLY A 211 14.91 2.83 8.36
CA GLY A 211 14.51 2.82 9.76
C GLY A 211 13.52 3.95 10.15
N LEU A 212 12.79 4.50 9.17
CA LEU A 212 11.75 5.50 9.42
C LEU A 212 10.65 5.00 10.37
N PHE A 213 10.32 3.72 10.26
CA PHE A 213 9.29 3.04 11.06
C PHE A 213 9.91 1.86 11.80
N SER A 214 9.57 1.68 13.07
CA SER A 214 10.08 0.59 13.91
C SER A 214 9.51 -0.78 13.51
N HIS A 215 8.35 -0.79 12.84
CA HIS A 215 7.71 -1.97 12.29
C HIS A 215 7.31 -1.71 10.84
N PRO A 216 7.24 -2.73 9.97
CA PRO A 216 6.65 -2.59 8.64
C PRO A 216 5.27 -1.95 8.71
N ILE A 217 4.96 -1.07 7.76
CA ILE A 217 3.63 -0.45 7.66
C ILE A 217 2.60 -1.53 7.35
N ASN A 218 1.60 -1.64 8.22
CA ASN A 218 0.46 -2.52 8.09
C ASN A 218 -0.74 -1.90 8.82
N PHE A 219 -1.56 -1.13 8.11
CA PHE A 219 -2.73 -0.46 8.70
C PHE A 219 -3.84 -1.49 9.01
N ASN A 220 -3.81 -2.02 10.23
CA ASN A 220 -4.72 -3.07 10.69
C ASN A 220 -5.96 -2.55 11.44
N GLU A 221 -6.04 -1.24 11.68
CA GLU A 221 -7.18 -0.62 12.36
C GLU A 221 -7.81 0.46 11.47
N LEU A 222 -9.07 0.24 11.11
CA LEU A 222 -9.90 1.15 10.34
C LEU A 222 -10.97 1.76 11.24
N SER A 223 -11.36 3.00 10.94
CA SER A 223 -12.52 3.61 11.58
C SER A 223 -13.15 4.67 10.68
N LEU A 224 -14.47 4.82 10.73
CA LEU A 224 -15.12 6.07 10.32
C LEU A 224 -15.52 6.84 11.57
N GLN A 225 -15.26 8.13 11.59
CA GLN A 225 -15.72 9.04 12.63
C GLN A 225 -16.62 10.09 12.01
N LYS A 226 -17.82 10.25 12.55
CA LYS A 226 -18.79 11.25 12.13
C LYS A 226 -19.03 12.26 13.25
N TYR A 227 -18.93 13.53 12.90
CA TYR A 227 -19.21 14.67 13.77
C TYR A 227 -20.41 15.42 13.21
N ASP A 228 -21.44 15.60 14.03
CA ASP A 228 -22.60 16.39 13.65
C ASP A 228 -22.25 17.88 13.68
N LYS A 229 -22.92 18.67 12.83
CA LYS A 229 -22.79 20.13 12.82
C LYS A 229 -23.10 20.70 14.22
N GLY A 230 -22.22 21.57 14.72
CA GLY A 230 -22.34 22.16 16.05
C GLY A 230 -21.76 21.29 17.18
N SER A 231 -21.26 20.08 16.87
CA SER A 231 -20.49 19.26 17.82
C SER A 231 -19.28 20.04 18.35
N ILE A 232 -18.94 19.81 19.62
CA ILE A 232 -17.70 20.35 20.21
C ILE A 232 -16.44 19.73 19.58
N GLY A 233 -16.58 18.66 18.80
CA GLY A 233 -15.48 17.89 18.23
C GLY A 233 -14.85 16.97 19.27
N ILE A 234 -13.53 17.03 19.41
CA ILE A 234 -12.75 16.29 20.41
C ILE A 234 -11.68 17.19 21.03
N THR A 235 -11.63 17.22 22.35
CA THR A 235 -10.72 18.08 23.12
C THR A 235 -9.25 17.63 23.04
N PRO A 236 -8.26 18.52 23.29
CA PRO A 236 -6.82 18.27 23.05
C PRO A 236 -6.25 16.98 23.64
N HIS A 237 -6.04 15.93 22.86
CA HIS A 237 -5.65 14.60 23.37
C HIS A 237 -4.45 14.03 22.62
N LYS A 238 -3.96 12.89 23.12
CA LYS A 238 -3.03 12.02 22.42
C LYS A 238 -3.74 10.70 22.13
N ASP A 239 -3.43 10.14 20.98
CA ASP A 239 -3.84 8.81 20.63
C ASP A 239 -3.21 7.75 21.55
N GLY A 240 -3.83 6.57 21.61
CA GLY A 240 -3.39 5.47 22.47
C GLY A 240 -1.93 5.06 22.19
N LYS A 241 -1.17 4.75 23.25
CA LYS A 241 0.24 4.35 23.14
C LYS A 241 0.48 3.03 22.38
N SER A 242 -0.57 2.22 22.20
CA SER A 242 -0.50 1.01 21.38
C SER A 242 -0.51 1.31 19.88
N LEU A 243 -0.87 2.53 19.47
CA LEU A 243 -0.86 2.92 18.06
C LEU A 243 0.56 3.30 17.67
N VAL A 244 1.10 2.67 16.63
CA VAL A 244 2.51 2.82 16.21
C VAL A 244 2.64 3.45 14.83
N ASN A 245 3.85 3.95 14.53
CA ASN A 245 4.27 4.54 13.26
C ASN A 245 3.49 5.80 12.86
N LEU A 246 2.31 5.63 12.27
CA LEU A 246 1.50 6.71 11.69
C LEU A 246 0.03 6.59 12.09
N ILE A 247 -0.58 7.75 12.24
CA ILE A 247 -2.03 7.93 12.35
C ILE A 247 -2.46 8.71 11.12
N CYS A 248 -3.32 8.14 10.30
CA CYS A 248 -3.76 8.74 9.05
C CYS A 248 -5.25 9.05 9.15
N LEU A 249 -5.61 10.31 8.95
CA LEU A 249 -7.00 10.80 9.00
C LEU A 249 -7.36 11.38 7.64
N PHE A 250 -8.19 10.67 6.88
CA PHE A 250 -8.63 11.04 5.54
C PHE A 250 -9.95 11.79 5.60
N MET A 251 -9.99 13.00 5.07
CA MET A 251 -11.16 13.86 5.11
C MET A 251 -12.11 13.49 3.98
N ILE A 252 -13.21 12.80 4.30
CA ILE A 252 -14.20 12.36 3.30
C ILE A 252 -15.15 13.52 2.97
N THR A 253 -15.66 14.21 4.00
CA THR A 253 -16.52 15.38 3.87
C THR A 253 -16.51 16.26 5.13
N GLY A 254 -17.04 17.47 5.01
CA GLY A 254 -17.30 18.40 6.10
C GLY A 254 -16.23 19.45 6.35
N LYS A 255 -16.49 20.30 7.34
CA LYS A 255 -15.63 21.43 7.72
C LYS A 255 -15.45 21.50 9.23
N ALA A 256 -14.18 21.57 9.65
CA ALA A 256 -13.78 21.69 11.04
C ALA A 256 -12.38 22.28 11.15
N GLU A 257 -12.06 22.82 12.32
CA GLU A 257 -10.69 23.15 12.69
C GLU A 257 -10.02 21.92 13.32
N PHE A 258 -8.98 21.41 12.66
CA PHE A 258 -8.06 20.43 13.24
C PHE A 258 -6.74 21.13 13.55
N ALA A 259 -6.20 20.92 14.74
CA ALA A 259 -4.88 21.47 15.10
C ALA A 259 -4.05 20.49 15.91
N LEU A 260 -2.74 20.57 15.71
CA LEU A 260 -1.76 20.10 16.69
C LEU A 260 -1.53 21.19 17.74
N CYS A 261 -1.22 20.83 18.96
CA CYS A 261 -0.95 21.78 20.04
C CYS A 261 0.16 21.31 20.96
N ALA A 262 0.70 22.23 21.77
CA ALA A 262 1.84 21.95 22.64
C ALA A 262 1.48 20.99 23.78
N ASP A 263 0.27 21.10 24.32
CA ASP A 263 -0.14 20.37 25.51
C ASP A 263 -1.68 20.14 25.60
N ARG A 264 -2.12 19.57 26.73
CA ARG A 264 -3.51 19.23 27.04
C ARG A 264 -4.42 20.46 27.20
N SER A 265 -3.89 21.65 27.40
CA SER A 265 -4.68 22.89 27.42
C SER A 265 -5.08 23.35 26.02
N GLY A 266 -4.41 22.84 24.97
CA GLY A 266 -4.58 23.32 23.60
C GLY A 266 -3.69 24.52 23.25
N ALA A 267 -2.65 24.80 24.06
CA ALA A 267 -1.75 25.93 23.83
C ALA A 267 -1.00 25.84 22.49
N ASN A 268 -0.73 27.01 21.90
CA ASN A 268 0.00 27.20 20.63
C ASN A 268 -0.51 26.30 19.50
N PRO A 269 -1.79 26.42 19.09
CA PRO A 269 -2.35 25.57 18.07
C PRO A 269 -1.73 25.85 16.69
N ARG A 270 -1.32 24.78 16.00
CA ARG A 270 -0.98 24.79 14.57
C ARG A 270 -2.10 24.09 13.81
N PHE A 271 -2.90 24.88 13.08
CA PHE A 271 -4.01 24.36 12.30
C PHE A 271 -3.51 23.68 11.02
N LEU A 272 -4.10 22.54 10.71
CA LEU A 272 -3.84 21.79 9.48
C LEU A 272 -5.04 21.91 8.55
N ASP A 273 -4.78 21.87 7.24
CA ASP A 273 -5.85 21.90 6.23
C ASP A 273 -6.76 20.66 6.38
N THR A 274 -8.05 20.89 6.47
CA THR A 274 -9.07 19.85 6.63
C THR A 274 -9.97 19.72 5.39
N ALA A 275 -9.59 20.32 4.27
CA ALA A 275 -10.33 20.24 3.02
C ALA A 275 -10.68 18.77 2.66
N PRO A 276 -11.92 18.49 2.24
CA PRO A 276 -12.29 17.16 1.76
C PRO A 276 -11.36 16.69 0.65
N GLY A 277 -10.82 15.48 0.79
CA GLY A 277 -9.81 14.90 -0.10
C GLY A 277 -8.38 14.96 0.45
N ASN A 278 -8.14 15.75 1.50
CA ASN A 278 -6.87 15.75 2.20
C ASN A 278 -6.74 14.57 3.16
N VAL A 279 -5.49 14.20 3.45
CA VAL A 279 -5.12 13.39 4.61
C VAL A 279 -4.39 14.28 5.60
N ILE A 280 -4.59 14.00 6.89
CA ILE A 280 -3.70 14.41 7.97
C ILE A 280 -2.89 13.18 8.39
N LEU A 281 -1.57 13.26 8.30
CA LEU A 281 -0.67 12.29 8.89
C LEU A 281 -0.13 12.84 10.20
N MET A 282 -0.10 12.02 11.24
CA MET A 282 0.57 12.33 12.50
C MET A 282 1.52 11.19 12.87
N ARG A 283 2.67 11.55 13.44
CA ARG A 283 3.61 10.55 13.95
C ARG A 283 3.10 9.94 15.26
N SER A 284 3.37 8.66 15.42
CA SER A 284 3.12 7.90 16.66
C SER A 284 4.42 7.20 17.10
N PRO A 285 4.46 6.52 18.27
CA PRO A 285 5.62 5.76 18.69
C PRO A 285 6.10 4.80 17.60
N GLY A 286 7.40 4.79 17.36
CA GLY A 286 8.00 4.00 16.28
C GLY A 286 8.41 4.80 15.05
N PHE A 287 7.91 6.03 14.87
CA PHE A 287 8.44 6.95 13.86
C PHE A 287 9.81 7.50 14.31
N PHE A 288 10.86 7.19 13.55
CA PHE A 288 12.27 7.45 13.90
C PHE A 288 12.65 6.97 15.31
N SER A 289 12.16 5.78 15.69
CA SER A 289 12.42 5.18 17.02
C SER A 289 12.07 6.09 18.21
N SER A 290 11.22 7.08 17.99
CA SER A 290 10.76 8.02 19.01
C SER A 290 9.44 7.56 19.61
N ASN A 291 9.19 7.94 20.86
CA ASN A 291 7.89 7.78 21.54
C ASN A 291 7.04 9.05 21.51
N PHE A 292 7.45 10.05 20.72
CA PHE A 292 6.72 11.31 20.61
C PHE A 292 5.36 11.11 19.94
N GLN A 293 4.35 11.75 20.52
CA GLN A 293 2.98 11.86 20.01
C GLN A 293 2.54 13.31 20.14
N PRO A 294 2.01 13.94 19.09
CA PRO A 294 1.48 15.29 19.18
C PRO A 294 0.16 15.30 19.96
N PHE A 295 -0.04 16.33 20.79
CA PHE A 295 -1.39 16.66 21.22
C PHE A 295 -2.14 17.26 20.04
N HIS A 296 -3.43 16.93 19.92
CA HIS A 296 -4.27 17.46 18.85
C HIS A 296 -5.74 17.53 19.25
N PHE A 297 -6.52 18.35 18.55
CA PHE A 297 -7.95 18.50 18.76
C PHE A 297 -8.70 18.73 17.45
N VAL A 298 -10.02 18.53 17.52
CA VAL A 298 -10.96 18.98 16.49
C VAL A 298 -12.01 19.85 17.14
N ARG A 299 -12.34 20.98 16.55
CA ARG A 299 -13.41 21.88 17.02
C ARG A 299 -14.07 22.61 15.85
N ASN A 300 -15.04 23.47 16.17
CA ASN A 300 -15.70 24.34 15.21
C ASN A 300 -16.29 23.55 14.02
N ILE A 301 -17.05 22.49 14.32
CA ILE A 301 -17.69 21.64 13.30
C ILE A 301 -18.85 22.43 12.68
N THR A 302 -18.63 23.02 11.51
CA THR A 302 -19.59 23.91 10.85
C THR A 302 -20.48 23.19 9.84
N GLU A 303 -20.05 22.01 9.38
CA GLU A 303 -20.75 21.10 8.49
C GLU A 303 -20.57 19.66 8.99
N GLU A 304 -21.51 18.76 8.72
CA GLU A 304 -21.34 17.34 9.05
C GLU A 304 -20.01 16.83 8.49
N ARG A 305 -19.21 16.22 9.35
CA ARG A 305 -17.84 15.83 9.03
C ARG A 305 -17.67 14.33 9.17
N ILE A 306 -17.22 13.67 8.11
CA ILE A 306 -16.86 12.26 8.12
C ILE A 306 -15.38 12.12 7.81
N VAL A 307 -14.67 11.39 8.67
CA VAL A 307 -13.25 11.08 8.52
C VAL A 307 -13.05 9.59 8.54
N PHE A 308 -12.23 9.12 7.61
CA PHE A 308 -11.72 7.76 7.61
C PHE A 308 -10.35 7.72 8.29
N GLY A 309 -10.22 6.94 9.36
CA GLY A 309 -8.98 6.76 10.10
C GLY A 309 -8.31 5.43 9.77
N LEU A 310 -7.02 5.47 9.41
CA LEU A 310 -6.14 4.32 9.34
C LEU A 310 -5.06 4.39 10.41
N ARG A 311 -4.90 3.30 11.16
CA ARG A 311 -3.89 3.17 12.21
C ARG A 311 -3.29 1.77 12.22
N GLN A 312 -2.20 1.61 12.96
CA GLN A 312 -1.52 0.35 13.19
C GLN A 312 -1.35 0.13 14.70
N LYS A 313 -1.74 -1.06 15.17
CA LYS A 313 -1.43 -1.58 16.51
C LYS A 313 -0.45 -2.74 16.43
#